data_AF-A0A9E1Q4Z4-F1
#
_entry.id   AF-A0A9E1Q4Z4-F1
#
_cell.length_a   1.000
_cell.length_b   1.000
_cell.length_c   1.000
_cell.angle_alpha   90.00
_cell.angle_beta   90.00
_cell.angle_gamma   90.00
#
_symmetry.space_group_name_H-M   'P 1'
#
loop_
_entity.id
_entity.type
_entity.pdbx_description
1 polymer ?
#
loop_
_entity_poly.entity_id
_entity_poly.type
_entity_poly.pdbx_seq_one_letter_code
_entity_poly.pdbx_strand_id
1 'polypeptide(L)'
;MNKQRNGWATVPSLLMLAVIASITAGMANVSWTNVRSAQAIIAIAKAQSAAESGLSFGGIRLLDEVNRYVIDRGVIDSDLAQKLWEGTWTPIDGFITVLPADDYVVAAPSGTGIVHSLQDVFEQVDAHWFEAEAEDALLPAIDPVSFALEVKPIALDSTEDSFFRLTYTLIENDTRILVTSVGVADGVSRKLSMEFDLDKRIDYALVAMSRVMLGRNVIVEGPIGTRYGISGGELDANFGTPFVMRSDFYGLDPGTLDGTVSAFAALVLANDVDGDNRLRPSHPTEGIGLGGALQDYDGNQYISEMDLFLSRFDSNGDIAVVYDPAQALYAGHPGMSQEFSGDMQLAMLIDNARSDRNGDGVTDSLDRELGWDDGIIDGKDHYAKIDGSIGFAVSIADWEAATGQQWQADVAGSIVSDFGSSSAQFALPDDKLAELSTSMFANAQTWFESESMTGTAFGNPASGQVGSNIASGGTYTPRS
;
A
#
# COMPACT_ATOMS: atom_id res chain seq x y z
N MET A 1 -38.38 2.63 -86.02
CA MET A 1 -37.89 3.61 -85.01
C MET A 1 -37.61 2.88 -83.69
N ASN A 2 -36.35 2.57 -83.36
CA ASN A 2 -35.86 2.40 -81.97
C ASN A 2 -34.38 1.99 -81.84
N LYS A 3 -33.65 1.70 -82.94
CA LYS A 3 -32.24 1.27 -82.84
C LYS A 3 -31.22 2.37 -82.51
N GLN A 4 -31.60 3.66 -82.50
CA GLN A 4 -30.70 4.76 -82.12
C GLN A 4 -30.76 5.17 -80.64
N ARG A 5 -31.70 4.65 -79.84
CA ARG A 5 -31.85 5.02 -78.42
C ARG A 5 -30.98 4.20 -77.46
N ASN A 6 -30.40 3.09 -77.91
CA ASN A 6 -29.58 2.20 -77.07
C ASN A 6 -28.14 2.68 -76.89
N GLY A 7 -27.59 3.50 -77.80
CA GLY A 7 -26.25 4.07 -77.66
C GLY A 7 -26.15 5.22 -76.65
N TRP A 8 -27.27 5.89 -76.36
CA TRP A 8 -27.35 6.97 -75.37
C TRP A 8 -27.51 6.45 -73.94
N ALA A 9 -27.96 5.21 -73.75
CA ALA A 9 -28.10 4.60 -72.42
C ALA A 9 -26.79 3.97 -71.93
N THR A 10 -25.94 3.47 -72.85
CA THR A 10 -24.65 2.84 -72.51
C THR A 10 -23.64 3.80 -71.92
N VAL A 11 -23.60 5.06 -72.35
CA VAL A 11 -22.65 6.06 -71.82
C VAL A 11 -22.94 6.41 -70.35
N PRO A 12 -24.19 6.78 -69.96
CA PRO A 12 -24.56 6.94 -68.55
C PRO A 12 -24.34 5.67 -67.73
N SER A 13 -24.63 4.48 -68.27
CA SER A 13 -24.41 3.23 -67.56
C SER A 13 -22.93 2.95 -67.29
N LEU A 14 -22.04 3.22 -68.26
CA LEU A 14 -20.59 3.07 -68.08
C LEU A 14 -20.02 4.11 -67.10
N LEU A 15 -20.51 5.35 -67.16
CA LEU A 15 -20.14 6.39 -66.18
C LEU A 15 -20.60 6.01 -64.77
N MET A 16 -21.83 5.53 -64.62
CA MET A 16 -22.37 5.07 -63.34
C MET A 16 -21.58 3.87 -62.79
N LEU A 17 -21.20 2.92 -63.64
CA LEU A 17 -20.36 1.78 -63.26
C LEU A 17 -18.98 2.25 -62.77
N ALA A 18 -18.36 3.22 -63.46
CA ALA A 18 -17.08 3.79 -63.06
C ALA A 18 -17.17 4.52 -61.71
N VAL A 19 -18.25 5.27 -61.47
CA VAL A 19 -18.51 5.94 -60.19
C VAL A 19 -18.75 4.93 -59.05
N ILE A 20 -19.54 3.89 -59.29
CA ILE A 20 -19.76 2.84 -58.29
C ILE A 20 -18.45 2.10 -57.98
N ALA A 21 -17.65 1.78 -59.00
CA ALA A 21 -16.35 1.13 -58.81
C ALA A 21 -15.36 2.02 -58.04
N SER A 22 -15.30 3.33 -58.31
CA SER A 22 -14.42 4.24 -57.59
C SER A 22 -14.86 4.45 -56.14
N ILE A 23 -16.16 4.56 -55.86
CA ILE A 23 -16.71 4.65 -54.50
C ILE A 23 -16.42 3.35 -53.74
N THR A 24 -16.64 2.19 -54.38
CA THR A 24 -16.38 0.88 -53.76
C THR A 24 -14.89 0.72 -53.43
N ALA A 25 -14.00 1.11 -54.35
CA ALA A 25 -12.56 1.10 -54.11
C ALA A 25 -12.15 2.08 -52.99
N GLY A 26 -12.74 3.28 -52.95
CA GLY A 26 -12.53 4.25 -51.88
C GLY A 26 -12.98 3.73 -50.52
N MET A 27 -14.18 3.16 -50.42
CA MET A 27 -14.71 2.54 -49.21
C MET A 27 -13.87 1.35 -48.76
N ALA A 28 -13.40 0.51 -49.69
CA ALA A 28 -12.48 -0.58 -49.37
C ALA A 28 -11.18 -0.04 -48.78
N ASN A 29 -10.57 0.98 -49.37
CA ASN A 29 -9.32 1.55 -48.85
C ASN A 29 -9.49 2.18 -47.45
N VAL A 30 -10.59 2.89 -47.22
CA VAL A 30 -10.93 3.45 -45.89
C VAL A 30 -11.15 2.32 -44.88
N SER A 31 -11.86 1.25 -45.26
CA SER A 31 -12.05 0.08 -44.39
C SER A 31 -10.72 -0.59 -44.03
N TRP A 32 -9.84 -0.83 -45.00
CA TRP A 32 -8.50 -1.38 -44.77
C TRP A 32 -7.66 -0.49 -43.85
N THR A 33 -7.74 0.82 -44.03
CA THR A 33 -7.03 1.78 -43.17
C THR A 33 -7.58 1.74 -41.74
N ASN A 34 -8.90 1.70 -41.58
CA ASN A 34 -9.54 1.62 -40.26
C ASN A 34 -9.18 0.31 -39.54
N VAL A 35 -9.15 -0.82 -40.24
CA VAL A 35 -8.77 -2.11 -39.66
C VAL A 35 -7.30 -2.09 -39.21
N ARG A 36 -6.39 -1.53 -40.01
CA ARG A 36 -4.97 -1.40 -39.62
C ARG A 36 -4.79 -0.48 -38.43
N SER A 37 -5.49 0.66 -38.39
CA SER A 37 -5.44 1.58 -37.25
C SER A 37 -6.01 0.92 -35.99
N ALA A 38 -7.12 0.20 -36.09
CA ALA A 38 -7.69 -0.55 -34.97
C ALA A 38 -6.73 -1.62 -34.46
N GLN A 39 -6.09 -2.38 -35.37
CA GLN A 39 -5.08 -3.38 -35.00
C GLN A 39 -3.87 -2.74 -34.30
N ALA A 40 -3.39 -1.60 -34.78
CA ALA A 40 -2.29 -0.87 -34.13
C ALA A 40 -2.66 -0.37 -32.74
N ILE A 41 -3.89 0.13 -32.54
CA ILE A 41 -4.38 0.55 -31.22
C ILE A 41 -4.46 -0.63 -30.26
N ILE A 42 -4.96 -1.79 -30.73
CA ILE A 42 -5.01 -3.02 -29.92
C ILE A 42 -3.59 -3.46 -29.55
N ALA A 43 -2.65 -3.48 -30.49
CA ALA A 43 -1.25 -3.84 -30.22
C ALA A 43 -0.61 -2.89 -29.19
N ILE A 44 -0.85 -1.58 -29.32
CA ILE A 44 -0.38 -0.58 -28.34
C ILE A 44 -0.97 -0.83 -26.95
N ALA A 45 -2.28 -1.10 -26.87
CA ALA A 45 -2.96 -1.35 -25.60
C ALA A 45 -2.46 -2.64 -24.94
N LYS A 46 -2.24 -3.70 -25.72
CA LYS A 46 -1.63 -4.95 -25.23
C LYS A 46 -0.20 -4.74 -24.75
N ALA A 47 0.64 -4.04 -25.51
CA ALA A 47 2.02 -3.75 -25.11
C ALA A 47 2.08 -2.91 -23.83
N GLN A 48 1.15 -1.96 -23.65
CA GLN A 48 1.03 -1.19 -22.42
C GLN A 48 0.58 -2.06 -21.24
N SER A 49 -0.47 -2.85 -21.41
CA SER A 49 -0.94 -3.78 -20.37
C SER A 49 0.14 -4.79 -19.98
N ALA A 50 0.96 -5.23 -20.94
CA ALA A 50 2.11 -6.08 -20.70
C ALA A 50 3.19 -5.39 -19.86
N ALA A 51 3.49 -4.12 -20.17
CA ALA A 51 4.46 -3.34 -19.41
C ALA A 51 4.00 -3.11 -17.96
N GLU A 52 2.71 -2.77 -17.76
CA GLU A 52 2.10 -2.57 -16.43
C GLU A 52 2.10 -3.85 -15.60
N SER A 53 1.72 -4.98 -16.22
CA SER A 53 1.75 -6.30 -15.56
C SER A 53 3.16 -6.71 -15.17
N GLY A 54 4.13 -6.51 -16.06
CA GLY A 54 5.54 -6.78 -15.78
C GLY A 54 6.09 -5.90 -14.65
N LEU A 55 5.69 -4.62 -14.60
CA LEU A 55 6.11 -3.72 -13.54
C LEU A 55 5.57 -4.16 -12.17
N SER A 56 4.29 -4.54 -12.11
CA SER A 56 3.68 -5.06 -10.88
C SER A 56 4.37 -6.35 -10.43
N PHE A 57 4.58 -7.29 -11.35
CA PHE A 57 5.26 -8.55 -11.07
C PHE A 57 6.71 -8.33 -10.57
N GLY A 58 7.47 -7.48 -11.26
CA GLY A 58 8.85 -7.17 -10.88
C GLY A 58 8.97 -6.43 -9.55
N GLY A 59 8.01 -5.54 -9.24
CA GLY A 59 7.94 -4.84 -7.96
C GLY A 59 7.67 -5.79 -6.79
N ILE A 60 6.71 -6.71 -6.92
CA ILE A 60 6.42 -7.72 -5.90
C ILE A 60 7.65 -8.61 -5.69
N ARG A 61 8.27 -9.07 -6.77
CA ARG A 61 9.47 -9.93 -6.68
C ARG A 61 10.64 -9.24 -6.01
N LEU A 62 10.87 -7.96 -6.32
CA LEU A 62 11.89 -7.15 -5.64
C LEU A 62 11.61 -7.05 -4.14
N LEU A 63 10.36 -6.79 -3.75
CA LEU A 63 9.95 -6.68 -2.36
C LEU A 63 10.19 -7.98 -1.58
N ASP A 64 9.78 -9.12 -2.15
CA ASP A 64 9.98 -10.44 -1.54
C ASP A 64 11.47 -10.72 -1.29
N GLU A 65 12.34 -10.41 -2.26
CA GLU A 65 13.78 -10.64 -2.11
C GLU A 65 14.44 -9.70 -1.10
N VAL A 66 14.06 -8.42 -1.12
CA VAL A 66 14.64 -7.40 -0.22
C VAL A 66 14.25 -7.67 1.24
N ASN A 67 13.03 -8.15 1.51
CA ASN A 67 12.55 -8.44 2.86
C ASN A 67 13.29 -9.59 3.56
N ARG A 68 14.11 -10.35 2.83
CA ARG A 68 14.96 -11.41 3.39
C ARG A 68 16.19 -10.86 4.13
N TYR A 69 16.54 -9.59 3.93
CA TYR A 69 17.77 -8.98 4.46
C TYR A 69 17.54 -8.42 5.86
N VAL A 70 18.09 -9.09 6.86
CA VAL A 70 18.09 -8.61 8.25
C VAL A 70 19.38 -7.84 8.50
N ILE A 71 19.24 -6.54 8.74
CA ILE A 71 20.36 -5.62 8.97
C ILE A 71 20.34 -5.05 10.39
N ASP A 72 21.49 -4.85 11.01
CA ASP A 72 21.57 -4.19 12.33
C ASP A 72 21.44 -2.66 12.23
N ARG A 73 22.08 -2.07 11.21
CA ARG A 73 22.10 -0.61 11.04
C ARG A 73 20.67 -0.09 10.85
N GLY A 74 20.35 1.04 11.47
CA GLY A 74 18.98 1.59 11.48
C GLY A 74 18.63 2.44 10.27
N VAL A 75 19.63 2.97 9.56
CA VAL A 75 19.46 3.83 8.37
C VAL A 75 20.27 3.25 7.23
N ILE A 76 19.63 3.10 6.08
CA ILE A 76 20.27 2.72 4.83
C ILE A 76 20.69 4.02 4.12
N ASP A 77 21.99 4.29 4.05
CA ASP A 77 22.54 5.36 3.22
C ASP A 77 22.90 4.83 1.83
N SER A 78 23.23 5.71 0.89
CA SER A 78 23.55 5.33 -0.49
C SER A 78 24.77 4.39 -0.60
N ASP A 79 25.74 4.51 0.31
CA ASP A 79 26.89 3.60 0.39
C ASP A 79 26.47 2.19 0.84
N LEU A 80 25.64 2.08 1.89
CA LEU A 80 25.09 0.79 2.31
C LEU A 80 24.16 0.20 1.25
N ALA A 81 23.32 1.02 0.61
CA ALA A 81 22.42 0.56 -0.45
C ALA A 81 23.20 -0.07 -1.61
N GLN A 82 24.30 0.55 -2.04
CA GLN A 82 25.19 -0.02 -3.06
C GLN A 82 25.81 -1.34 -2.59
N LYS A 83 26.32 -1.40 -1.36
CA LYS A 83 26.90 -2.63 -0.81
C LYS A 83 25.87 -3.76 -0.68
N LEU A 84 24.64 -3.45 -0.28
CA LEU A 84 23.52 -4.41 -0.20
C LEU A 84 23.12 -4.92 -1.58
N TRP A 85 23.06 -4.01 -2.57
CA TRP A 85 22.77 -4.37 -3.96
C TRP A 85 23.82 -5.33 -4.53
N GLU A 86 25.10 -4.99 -4.41
CA GLU A 86 26.22 -5.77 -4.97
C GLU A 86 26.61 -7.00 -4.13
N GLY A 87 26.30 -7.02 -2.83
CA GLY A 87 26.74 -8.08 -1.92
C GLY A 87 28.13 -7.89 -1.33
N THR A 88 28.66 -6.66 -1.32
CA THR A 88 30.06 -6.34 -0.98
C THR A 88 30.26 -5.81 0.45
N TRP A 89 29.26 -5.93 1.31
CA TRP A 89 29.32 -5.45 2.69
C TRP A 89 30.36 -6.19 3.54
N THR A 90 30.85 -5.51 4.56
CA THR A 90 31.88 -5.99 5.48
C THR A 90 31.39 -5.95 6.92
N PRO A 91 32.07 -6.59 7.89
CA PRO A 91 31.71 -6.50 9.31
C PRO A 91 31.73 -5.07 9.89
N ILE A 92 32.32 -4.10 9.19
CA ILE A 92 32.31 -2.68 9.58
C ILE A 92 30.92 -2.05 9.30
N ASP A 93 30.21 -2.55 8.29
CA ASP A 93 28.91 -2.03 7.85
C ASP A 93 27.74 -2.53 8.76
N GLY A 94 28.04 -3.46 9.67
CA GLY A 94 27.09 -4.09 10.60
C GLY A 94 26.97 -5.59 10.38
N PHE A 95 26.17 -6.26 11.22
CA PHE A 95 25.76 -7.63 10.92
C PHE A 95 24.58 -7.60 9.95
N ILE A 96 24.76 -8.28 8.81
CA ILE A 96 23.76 -8.45 7.76
C ILE A 96 23.60 -9.95 7.55
N THR A 97 22.38 -10.44 7.77
CA THR A 97 22.02 -11.86 7.58
C THR A 97 20.93 -11.96 6.55
N VAL A 98 21.13 -12.80 5.54
CA VAL A 98 20.12 -13.09 4.51
C VAL A 98 19.36 -14.34 4.93
N LEU A 99 18.06 -14.21 5.16
CA LEU A 99 17.16 -15.31 5.48
C LEU A 99 16.89 -16.17 4.22
N PRO A 100 16.60 -17.47 4.39
CA PRO A 100 16.10 -18.30 3.29
C PRO A 100 14.75 -17.75 2.79
N ALA A 101 14.40 -18.03 1.54
CA ALA A 101 13.06 -17.74 1.04
C ALA A 101 12.04 -18.71 1.65
N ASP A 102 10.83 -18.24 1.91
CA ASP A 102 9.79 -19.03 2.57
C ASP A 102 9.18 -20.09 1.65
N ASP A 103 8.98 -19.76 0.37
CA ASP A 103 8.21 -20.58 -0.57
C ASP A 103 9.05 -21.48 -1.48
N TYR A 104 10.35 -21.24 -1.58
CA TYR A 104 11.22 -21.94 -2.53
C TYR A 104 12.65 -22.10 -2.02
N VAL A 105 13.39 -23.00 -2.64
CA VAL A 105 14.79 -23.26 -2.31
C VAL A 105 15.66 -23.02 -3.53
N VAL A 106 16.62 -22.10 -3.40
CA VAL A 106 17.69 -21.89 -4.38
C VAL A 106 18.79 -22.92 -4.10
N ALA A 107 19.05 -23.81 -5.05
CA ALA A 107 20.01 -24.89 -4.88
C ALA A 107 21.47 -24.40 -5.02
N ALA A 108 21.68 -23.38 -5.85
CA ALA A 108 23.01 -22.83 -6.12
C ALA A 108 22.95 -21.30 -6.14
N PRO A 109 23.18 -20.62 -5.00
CA PRO A 109 23.20 -19.17 -4.95
C PRO A 109 24.40 -18.58 -5.71
N SER A 110 24.18 -17.57 -6.55
CA SER A 110 25.25 -16.89 -7.32
C SER A 110 26.04 -15.87 -6.49
N GLY A 111 25.45 -15.35 -5.42
CA GLY A 111 26.06 -14.36 -4.53
C GLY A 111 25.15 -14.01 -3.35
N THR A 112 25.57 -13.02 -2.56
CA THR A 112 24.82 -12.56 -1.38
C THR A 112 24.06 -11.26 -1.61
N GLY A 113 24.35 -10.49 -2.65
CA GLY A 113 23.67 -9.22 -2.93
C GLY A 113 22.22 -9.39 -3.38
N ILE A 114 21.43 -8.32 -3.28
CA ILE A 114 20.03 -8.30 -3.72
C ILE A 114 19.94 -8.67 -5.20
N VAL A 115 20.86 -8.14 -6.03
CA VAL A 115 20.91 -8.43 -7.46
C VAL A 115 21.13 -9.91 -7.77
N HIS A 116 21.96 -10.59 -6.95
CA HIS A 116 22.24 -12.01 -7.07
C HIS A 116 21.06 -12.86 -6.64
N SER A 117 20.41 -12.48 -5.54
CA SER A 117 19.19 -13.16 -5.07
C SER A 117 18.10 -13.11 -6.14
N LEU A 118 17.89 -11.94 -6.77
CA LEU A 118 16.96 -11.80 -7.89
C LEU A 118 17.36 -12.66 -9.09
N GLN A 119 18.64 -12.64 -9.49
CA GLN A 119 19.12 -13.47 -10.60
C GLN A 119 18.82 -14.95 -10.37
N ASP A 120 19.13 -15.46 -9.18
CA ASP A 120 18.96 -16.87 -8.83
C ASP A 120 17.50 -17.32 -8.91
N VAL A 121 16.59 -16.44 -8.51
CA VAL A 121 15.14 -16.69 -8.53
C VAL A 121 14.61 -16.74 -9.96
N PHE A 122 15.02 -15.80 -10.80
CA PHE A 122 14.66 -15.79 -12.21
C PHE A 122 15.26 -16.97 -12.99
N GLU A 123 16.41 -17.48 -12.56
CA GLU A 123 17.05 -18.64 -13.18
C GLU A 123 16.45 -19.97 -12.72
N GLN A 124 16.21 -20.14 -11.42
CA GLN A 124 15.92 -21.45 -10.82
C GLN A 124 14.45 -21.67 -10.45
N VAL A 125 13.67 -20.61 -10.25
CA VAL A 125 12.30 -20.70 -9.71
C VAL A 125 11.28 -20.27 -10.76
N ASP A 126 11.45 -19.09 -11.36
CA ASP A 126 10.47 -18.50 -12.28
C ASP A 126 10.59 -19.07 -13.69
N ALA A 127 10.15 -20.32 -13.89
CA ALA A 127 10.27 -21.05 -15.16
C ALA A 127 9.32 -20.60 -16.30
N HIS A 128 8.64 -19.44 -16.16
CA HIS A 128 7.69 -18.91 -17.14
C HIS A 128 8.36 -18.10 -18.27
N TRP A 129 9.68 -18.11 -18.33
CA TRP A 129 10.45 -17.41 -19.35
C TRP A 129 10.50 -18.20 -20.67
N PHE A 130 10.75 -17.47 -21.76
CA PHE A 130 11.06 -18.04 -23.07
C PHE A 130 12.13 -17.19 -23.77
N GLU A 131 12.68 -17.69 -24.87
CA GLU A 131 13.72 -17.01 -25.66
C GLU A 131 13.08 -16.40 -26.90
N ALA A 132 12.76 -15.10 -26.84
CA ALA A 132 12.20 -14.37 -27.99
C ALA A 132 13.27 -14.13 -29.06
N GLU A 133 14.51 -13.87 -28.63
CA GLU A 133 15.68 -13.65 -29.46
C GLU A 133 16.84 -14.58 -29.06
N ALA A 134 17.77 -14.84 -29.97
CA ALA A 134 18.90 -15.73 -29.70
C ALA A 134 19.84 -15.21 -28.59
N GLU A 135 19.82 -13.91 -28.34
CA GLU A 135 20.61 -13.26 -27.26
C GLU A 135 19.99 -13.51 -25.87
N ASP A 136 18.68 -13.77 -25.79
CA ASP A 136 17.97 -14.03 -24.52
C ASP A 136 18.45 -15.34 -23.85
N ALA A 137 19.11 -16.23 -24.58
CA ALA A 137 19.69 -17.45 -24.05
C ALA A 137 20.78 -17.23 -22.99
N LEU A 138 21.38 -16.02 -22.96
CA LEU A 138 22.43 -15.64 -22.01
C LEU A 138 21.88 -14.99 -20.73
N LEU A 139 20.58 -14.67 -20.70
CA LEU A 139 19.90 -14.07 -19.55
C LEU A 139 19.42 -15.17 -18.58
N PRO A 140 19.10 -14.86 -17.31
CA PRO A 140 19.31 -13.60 -16.62
C PRO A 140 20.80 -13.30 -16.41
N ALA A 141 21.22 -12.05 -16.65
CA ALA A 141 22.61 -11.64 -16.57
C ALA A 141 22.76 -10.32 -15.82
N ILE A 142 23.86 -10.20 -15.06
CA ILE A 142 24.24 -8.98 -14.36
C ILE A 142 25.33 -8.28 -15.16
N ASP A 143 25.14 -7.00 -15.47
CA ASP A 143 26.18 -6.15 -16.05
C ASP A 143 27.31 -5.95 -15.02
N PRO A 144 28.56 -6.30 -15.35
CA PRO A 144 29.67 -6.24 -14.39
C PRO A 144 30.12 -4.82 -14.01
N VAL A 145 29.63 -3.79 -14.70
CA VAL A 145 29.97 -2.37 -14.45
C VAL A 145 28.80 -1.67 -13.76
N SER A 146 27.60 -1.79 -14.29
CA SER A 146 26.41 -1.10 -13.75
C SER A 146 25.68 -1.89 -12.67
N PHE A 147 26.01 -3.18 -12.49
CA PHE A 147 25.25 -4.13 -11.67
C PHE A 147 23.75 -4.12 -11.99
N ALA A 148 23.39 -3.78 -13.24
CA ALA A 148 22.03 -3.90 -13.73
C ALA A 148 21.72 -5.38 -14.00
N LEU A 149 20.56 -5.85 -13.54
CA LEU A 149 20.07 -7.18 -13.83
C LEU A 149 19.12 -7.13 -15.02
N GLU A 150 19.45 -7.86 -16.08
CA GLU A 150 18.57 -8.09 -17.22
C GLU A 150 17.98 -9.50 -17.13
N VAL A 151 16.65 -9.60 -17.25
CA VAL A 151 15.91 -10.87 -17.10
C VAL A 151 15.39 -11.35 -18.45
N LYS A 152 15.26 -12.68 -18.60
CA LYS A 152 14.62 -13.28 -19.78
C LYS A 152 13.19 -12.77 -20.00
N PRO A 153 12.70 -12.74 -21.24
CA PRO A 153 11.30 -12.44 -21.55
C PRO A 153 10.33 -13.40 -20.84
N ILE A 154 9.28 -12.85 -20.24
CA ILE A 154 8.21 -13.63 -19.62
C ILE A 154 6.92 -13.42 -20.42
N ALA A 155 6.34 -14.52 -20.90
CA ALA A 155 5.12 -14.50 -21.69
C ALA A 155 3.88 -14.29 -20.80
N LEU A 156 2.94 -13.46 -21.26
CA LEU A 156 1.65 -13.24 -20.58
C LEU A 156 0.60 -14.26 -20.97
N ASP A 157 0.78 -14.87 -22.13
CA ASP A 157 -0.11 -15.87 -22.68
C ASP A 157 0.69 -17.07 -23.21
N SER A 158 -0.01 -18.17 -23.46
CA SER A 158 0.58 -19.39 -24.02
C SER A 158 1.01 -19.24 -25.49
N THR A 159 0.70 -18.10 -26.12
CA THR A 159 1.04 -17.85 -27.53
C THR A 159 2.39 -17.17 -27.70
N GLU A 160 2.99 -16.66 -26.62
CA GLU A 160 4.28 -15.95 -26.61
C GLU A 160 4.30 -14.67 -27.48
N ASP A 161 3.13 -14.24 -27.96
CA ASP A 161 2.95 -13.05 -28.81
C ASP A 161 2.98 -11.75 -27.99
N SER A 162 2.65 -11.84 -26.69
CA SER A 162 2.68 -10.73 -25.74
C SER A 162 3.53 -11.10 -24.53
N PHE A 163 4.59 -10.33 -24.29
CA PHE A 163 5.55 -10.59 -23.23
C PHE A 163 6.09 -9.30 -22.65
N PHE A 164 6.75 -9.40 -21.49
CA PHE A 164 7.49 -8.29 -20.90
C PHE A 164 8.93 -8.69 -20.59
N ARG A 165 9.83 -7.70 -20.65
CA ARG A 165 11.24 -7.81 -20.24
C ARG A 165 11.47 -6.90 -19.04
N LEU A 166 12.17 -7.40 -18.03
CA LEU A 166 12.47 -6.67 -16.80
C LEU A 166 13.95 -6.31 -16.73
N THR A 167 14.22 -5.10 -16.24
CA THR A 167 15.55 -4.63 -15.89
C THR A 167 15.50 -3.98 -14.51
N TYR A 168 16.43 -4.36 -13.64
CA TYR A 168 16.61 -3.76 -12.32
C TYR A 168 17.93 -3.01 -12.25
N THR A 169 17.94 -1.80 -11.73
CA THR A 169 19.16 -0.99 -11.61
C THR A 169 19.09 -0.12 -10.37
N LEU A 170 20.14 -0.10 -9.55
CA LEU A 170 20.28 0.86 -8.45
C LEU A 170 20.63 2.25 -9.02
N ILE A 171 19.94 3.29 -8.57
CA ILE A 171 20.25 4.67 -8.97
C ILE A 171 21.56 5.10 -8.29
N GLU A 172 22.46 5.71 -9.08
CA GLU A 172 23.80 6.07 -8.60
C GLU A 172 23.74 7.08 -7.44
N ASN A 173 24.46 6.79 -6.36
CA ASN A 173 24.52 7.60 -5.14
C ASN A 173 23.16 7.78 -4.42
N ASP A 174 22.21 6.86 -4.64
CA ASP A 174 20.86 6.91 -4.09
C ASP A 174 20.51 5.59 -3.39
N THR A 175 19.40 5.56 -2.65
CA THR A 175 18.82 4.34 -2.06
C THR A 175 17.75 3.72 -2.95
N ARG A 176 17.43 4.36 -4.08
CA ARG A 176 16.35 3.95 -4.97
C ARG A 176 16.77 2.92 -6.01
N ILE A 177 15.92 1.91 -6.19
CA ILE A 177 16.04 0.89 -7.24
C ILE A 177 15.03 1.22 -8.34
N LEU A 178 15.53 1.40 -9.57
CA LEU A 178 14.72 1.58 -10.76
C LEU A 178 14.35 0.23 -11.36
N VAL A 179 13.05 -0.09 -11.37
CA VAL A 179 12.51 -1.25 -12.10
C VAL A 179 11.97 -0.75 -13.42
N THR A 180 12.49 -1.30 -14.52
CA THR A 180 12.03 -1.02 -15.87
C THR A 180 11.33 -2.26 -16.44
N SER A 181 10.11 -2.07 -16.93
CA SER A 181 9.36 -3.09 -17.67
C SER A 181 9.15 -2.65 -19.12
N VAL A 182 9.57 -3.49 -20.06
CA VAL A 182 9.32 -3.31 -21.50
C VAL A 182 8.34 -4.36 -21.96
N GLY A 183 7.08 -3.96 -22.16
CA GLY A 183 6.04 -4.80 -22.73
C GLY A 183 6.09 -4.78 -24.25
N VAL A 184 6.03 -5.95 -24.88
CA VAL A 184 6.04 -6.14 -26.33
C VAL A 184 4.80 -6.94 -26.73
N ALA A 185 4.07 -6.44 -27.73
CA ALA A 185 2.95 -7.15 -28.34
C ALA A 185 2.86 -6.81 -29.83
N ASP A 186 2.71 -7.82 -30.69
CA ASP A 186 2.49 -7.65 -32.14
C ASP A 186 3.54 -6.72 -32.82
N GLY A 187 4.78 -6.71 -32.32
CA GLY A 187 5.89 -5.89 -32.82
C GLY A 187 5.92 -4.43 -32.33
N VAL A 188 5.00 -4.06 -31.42
CA VAL A 188 4.99 -2.76 -30.72
C VAL A 188 5.56 -2.95 -29.32
N SER A 189 6.42 -2.03 -28.87
CA SER A 189 6.95 -2.02 -27.51
C SER A 189 6.54 -0.77 -26.73
N ARG A 190 6.31 -0.93 -25.43
CA ARG A 190 6.08 0.15 -24.45
C ARG A 190 7.00 -0.06 -23.26
N LYS A 191 7.62 1.02 -22.81
CA LYS A 191 8.52 1.04 -21.66
C LYS A 191 7.84 1.81 -20.53
N LEU A 192 7.79 1.21 -19.35
CA LEU A 192 7.36 1.82 -18.10
C LEU A 192 8.47 1.61 -17.06
N SER A 193 8.62 2.55 -16.14
CA SER A 193 9.59 2.43 -15.05
C SER A 193 9.02 3.01 -13.76
N MET A 194 9.40 2.42 -12.64
CA MET A 194 9.06 2.88 -11.29
C MET A 194 10.29 2.81 -10.40
N GLU A 195 10.41 3.78 -9.51
CA GLU A 195 11.47 3.85 -8.51
C GLU A 195 10.95 3.30 -7.19
N PHE A 196 11.76 2.46 -6.53
CA PHE A 196 11.46 1.87 -5.24
C PHE A 196 12.52 2.31 -4.23
N ASP A 197 12.10 2.89 -3.11
CA ASP A 197 13.00 3.27 -2.02
C ASP A 197 13.42 2.04 -1.19
N LEU A 198 14.73 1.84 -1.06
CA LEU A 198 15.30 0.87 -0.13
C LEU A 198 15.45 1.52 1.26
N ASP A 199 14.56 1.17 2.18
CA ASP A 199 14.57 1.68 3.54
C ASP A 199 14.35 0.56 4.56
N LYS A 200 14.82 0.77 5.79
CA LYS A 200 14.57 -0.15 6.90
C LYS A 200 13.46 0.39 7.78
N ARG A 201 12.35 -0.33 7.82
CA ARG A 201 11.20 0.02 8.65
C ARG A 201 10.93 -1.06 9.68
N ILE A 202 10.28 -0.67 10.77
CA ILE A 202 9.72 -1.61 11.73
C ILE A 202 8.31 -1.91 11.23
N ASP A 203 7.98 -3.19 11.06
CA ASP A 203 6.70 -3.66 10.51
C ASP A 203 5.47 -3.21 11.33
N TYR A 204 5.68 -2.78 12.57
CA TYR A 204 4.62 -2.32 13.49
C TYR A 204 5.03 -1.01 14.17
N ALA A 205 4.15 -0.02 14.15
CA ALA A 205 4.27 1.23 14.90
C ALA A 205 4.22 0.98 16.42
N LEU A 206 3.48 -0.05 16.85
CA LEU A 206 3.38 -0.45 18.25
C LEU A 206 3.41 -1.98 18.35
N VAL A 207 4.33 -2.54 19.14
CA VAL A 207 4.29 -3.95 19.57
C VAL A 207 4.03 -3.99 21.06
N ALA A 208 2.80 -4.30 21.45
CA ALA A 208 2.40 -4.35 22.85
C ALA A 208 2.63 -5.75 23.46
N MET A 209 3.26 -5.80 24.63
CA MET A 209 3.34 -7.01 25.46
C MET A 209 2.10 -7.20 26.35
N SER A 210 1.29 -6.14 26.49
CA SER A 210 0.05 -6.13 27.24
C SER A 210 -1.15 -5.99 26.32
N ARG A 211 -2.34 -6.26 26.84
CA ARG A 211 -3.59 -5.95 26.17
C ARG A 211 -3.62 -4.50 25.68
N VAL A 212 -4.08 -4.30 24.45
CA VAL A 212 -4.26 -2.98 23.84
C VAL A 212 -5.75 -2.62 23.88
N MET A 213 -6.05 -1.38 24.26
CA MET A 213 -7.41 -0.85 24.26
C MET A 213 -7.44 0.49 23.54
N LEU A 214 -8.16 0.53 22.43
CA LEU A 214 -8.46 1.76 21.71
C LEU A 214 -9.87 2.23 22.05
N GLY A 215 -9.93 3.37 22.74
CA GLY A 215 -11.18 4.02 23.11
C GLY A 215 -11.77 4.84 21.97
N ARG A 216 -12.76 5.66 22.33
CA ARG A 216 -13.32 6.67 21.44
C ARG A 216 -12.39 7.90 21.32
N ASN A 217 -12.43 8.56 20.17
CA ASN A 217 -11.61 9.71 19.77
C ASN A 217 -10.11 9.36 19.77
N VAL A 218 -9.79 8.18 19.23
CA VAL A 218 -8.41 7.72 19.03
C VAL A 218 -8.28 7.18 17.61
N ILE A 219 -7.38 7.77 16.85
CA ILE A 219 -6.93 7.29 15.53
C ILE A 219 -5.49 6.82 15.69
N VAL A 220 -5.15 5.71 15.03
CA VAL A 220 -3.78 5.22 14.95
C VAL A 220 -3.32 5.24 13.49
N GLU A 221 -2.16 5.86 13.28
CA GLU A 221 -1.45 5.85 12.01
C GLU A 221 -0.29 4.86 12.11
N GLY A 222 -0.30 3.87 11.23
CA GLY A 222 0.63 2.76 11.18
C GLY A 222 0.10 1.44 11.78
N PRO A 223 0.73 0.32 11.41
CA PRO A 223 0.34 -1.01 11.87
C PRO A 223 0.54 -1.24 13.37
N ILE A 224 -0.36 -1.99 14.02
CA ILE A 224 -0.31 -2.30 15.46
C ILE A 224 -0.21 -3.81 15.68
N GLY A 225 0.74 -4.24 16.48
CA GLY A 225 0.94 -5.62 16.88
C GLY A 225 0.72 -5.83 18.39
N THR A 226 0.17 -6.98 18.79
CA THR A 226 0.16 -7.41 20.20
C THR A 226 0.58 -8.87 20.36
N ARG A 227 1.44 -9.09 21.36
CA ARG A 227 1.88 -10.41 21.81
C ARG A 227 1.00 -11.00 22.91
N TYR A 228 0.06 -10.22 23.44
CA TYR A 228 -0.75 -10.63 24.57
C TYR A 228 -1.62 -11.85 24.24
N GLY A 229 -1.65 -12.84 25.14
CA GLY A 229 -2.46 -14.05 25.02
C GLY A 229 -1.68 -15.32 24.67
N ILE A 230 -0.37 -15.21 24.47
CA ILE A 230 0.51 -16.38 24.26
C ILE A 230 0.89 -17.07 25.57
N SER A 231 0.85 -16.37 26.72
CA SER A 231 1.16 -16.98 28.01
C SER A 231 -0.07 -17.65 28.59
N GLY A 232 0.13 -18.81 29.24
CA GLY A 232 -0.96 -19.57 29.85
C GLY A 232 -1.75 -18.74 30.88
N GLY A 233 -3.06 -18.61 30.66
CA GLY A 233 -3.98 -17.90 31.55
C GLY A 233 -4.16 -16.41 31.25
N GLU A 234 -3.56 -15.89 30.17
CA GLU A 234 -3.82 -14.51 29.71
C GLU A 234 -5.15 -14.36 28.98
N LEU A 235 -5.59 -15.39 28.26
CA LEU A 235 -6.86 -15.39 27.55
C LEU A 235 -8.01 -15.83 28.46
N ASP A 236 -9.06 -14.99 28.55
CA ASP A 236 -10.27 -15.25 29.33
C ASP A 236 -11.48 -14.45 28.81
N ALA A 237 -12.68 -14.89 29.19
CA ALA A 237 -13.94 -14.31 28.70
C ALA A 237 -14.33 -12.94 29.30
N ASN A 238 -13.66 -12.47 30.36
CA ASN A 238 -14.01 -11.21 31.02
C ASN A 238 -13.08 -10.06 30.62
N PHE A 239 -11.77 -10.30 30.65
CA PHE A 239 -10.73 -9.30 30.44
C PHE A 239 -9.52 -9.80 29.64
N GLY A 240 -9.44 -11.08 29.34
CA GLY A 240 -8.33 -11.69 28.59
C GLY A 240 -8.52 -11.63 27.08
N THR A 241 -8.85 -10.47 26.53
CA THR A 241 -8.82 -10.23 25.07
C THR A 241 -7.53 -9.50 24.69
N PRO A 242 -6.82 -9.91 23.63
CA PRO A 242 -5.59 -9.24 23.20
C PRO A 242 -5.77 -7.77 22.85
N PHE A 243 -6.91 -7.45 22.25
CA PHE A 243 -7.18 -6.14 21.71
C PHE A 243 -8.66 -5.81 21.80
N VAL A 244 -8.98 -4.57 22.17
CA VAL A 244 -10.34 -4.05 22.13
C VAL A 244 -10.34 -2.68 21.49
N MET A 245 -11.25 -2.50 20.54
CA MET A 245 -11.42 -1.26 19.82
C MET A 245 -12.89 -0.86 19.83
N ARG A 246 -13.16 0.40 20.19
CA ARG A 246 -14.52 0.94 20.26
C ARG A 246 -14.78 1.89 19.10
N SER A 247 -16.00 1.84 18.55
CA SER A 247 -16.48 2.81 17.57
C SER A 247 -16.34 4.25 18.08
N ASP A 248 -15.92 5.16 17.21
CA ASP A 248 -15.88 6.59 17.50
C ASP A 248 -17.26 7.26 17.35
N PHE A 249 -18.13 6.68 16.52
CA PHE A 249 -19.43 7.26 16.19
C PHE A 249 -20.57 6.77 17.10
N TYR A 250 -20.38 5.63 17.77
CA TYR A 250 -21.35 5.13 18.75
C TYR A 250 -21.49 6.09 19.94
N GLY A 251 -22.73 6.45 20.28
CA GLY A 251 -23.08 7.38 21.34
C GLY A 251 -23.09 8.85 20.92
N LEU A 252 -22.93 9.17 19.64
CA LEU A 252 -23.11 10.54 19.11
C LEU A 252 -24.58 10.93 18.97
N ASP A 253 -25.41 10.02 18.43
CA ASP A 253 -26.86 10.20 18.31
C ASP A 253 -27.60 8.90 18.69
N PRO A 254 -27.98 8.76 19.96
CA PRO A 254 -28.73 7.61 20.46
C PRO A 254 -30.09 7.40 19.79
N GLY A 255 -30.64 8.43 19.15
CA GLY A 255 -31.97 8.36 18.54
C GLY A 255 -31.98 7.64 17.19
N THR A 256 -30.87 7.70 16.44
CA THR A 256 -30.83 7.21 15.06
C THR A 256 -29.49 6.53 14.73
N LEU A 257 -28.36 7.23 14.90
CA LEU A 257 -27.05 6.75 14.46
C LEU A 257 -26.64 5.47 15.20
N ASP A 258 -26.81 5.41 16.52
CA ASP A 258 -26.42 4.25 17.33
C ASP A 258 -27.12 2.95 16.90
N GLY A 259 -28.38 3.06 16.46
CA GLY A 259 -29.15 1.94 15.92
C GLY A 259 -28.59 1.46 14.58
N THR A 260 -28.22 2.38 13.70
CA THR A 260 -27.60 2.08 12.41
C THR A 260 -26.20 1.50 12.56
N VAL A 261 -25.37 2.06 13.45
CA VAL A 261 -24.02 1.55 13.76
C VAL A 261 -24.11 0.14 14.35
N SER A 262 -25.06 -0.13 15.24
CA SER A 262 -25.27 -1.49 15.77
C SER A 262 -25.70 -2.48 14.69
N ALA A 263 -26.55 -2.05 13.74
CA ALA A 263 -26.96 -2.87 12.62
C ALA A 263 -25.79 -3.15 11.65
N PHE A 264 -24.94 -2.14 11.40
CA PHE A 264 -23.73 -2.29 10.62
C PHE A 264 -22.74 -3.27 11.27
N ALA A 265 -22.46 -3.12 12.57
CA ALA A 265 -21.58 -4.03 13.31
C ALA A 265 -22.06 -5.49 13.26
N ALA A 266 -23.38 -5.72 13.27
CA ALA A 266 -23.95 -7.06 13.12
C ALA A 266 -23.77 -7.64 11.71
N LEU A 267 -23.72 -6.81 10.67
CA LEU A 267 -23.42 -7.24 9.30
C LEU A 267 -21.92 -7.50 9.10
N VAL A 268 -21.06 -6.67 9.69
CA VAL A 268 -19.60 -6.90 9.69
C VAL A 268 -19.32 -8.29 10.27
N LEU A 269 -19.86 -8.59 11.46
CA LEU A 269 -19.73 -9.90 12.10
C LEU A 269 -20.21 -11.08 11.24
N ALA A 270 -21.21 -10.85 10.39
CA ALA A 270 -21.81 -11.91 9.59
C ALA A 270 -21.11 -12.12 8.24
N ASN A 271 -20.60 -11.05 7.64
CA ASN A 271 -20.31 -11.01 6.22
C ASN A 271 -18.92 -10.45 5.86
N ASP A 272 -18.20 -9.81 6.78
CA ASP A 272 -16.84 -9.31 6.55
C ASP A 272 -15.86 -10.49 6.41
N VAL A 273 -15.27 -10.62 5.23
CA VAL A 273 -14.39 -11.75 4.87
C VAL A 273 -12.92 -11.42 5.09
N ASP A 274 -12.50 -10.16 4.87
CA ASP A 274 -11.10 -9.74 4.94
C ASP A 274 -10.73 -9.05 6.27
N GLY A 275 -11.72 -8.84 7.15
CA GLY A 275 -11.48 -8.40 8.53
C GLY A 275 -11.10 -6.92 8.62
N ASP A 276 -11.47 -6.13 7.62
CA ASP A 276 -11.17 -4.70 7.57
C ASP A 276 -12.26 -3.83 8.23
N ASN A 277 -13.32 -4.47 8.74
CA ASN A 277 -14.49 -3.84 9.35
C ASN A 277 -15.21 -2.84 8.43
N ARG A 278 -15.06 -3.02 7.12
CA ARG A 278 -15.81 -2.32 6.07
C ARG A 278 -16.51 -3.38 5.22
N LEU A 279 -17.55 -2.96 4.51
CA LEU A 279 -18.32 -3.88 3.68
C LEU A 279 -18.39 -3.36 2.25
N ARG A 280 -18.02 -4.19 1.28
CA ARG A 280 -18.12 -3.84 -0.15
C ARG A 280 -19.53 -4.13 -0.67
N PRO A 281 -20.27 -3.13 -1.19
CA PRO A 281 -21.62 -3.33 -1.71
C PRO A 281 -21.72 -4.30 -2.89
N SER A 282 -20.66 -4.40 -3.69
CA SER A 282 -20.60 -5.22 -4.90
C SER A 282 -20.08 -6.64 -4.66
N HIS A 283 -19.59 -6.94 -3.45
CA HIS A 283 -19.02 -8.25 -3.13
C HIS A 283 -20.12 -9.27 -2.81
N PRO A 284 -20.08 -10.51 -3.33
CA PRO A 284 -21.15 -11.49 -3.18
C PRO A 284 -21.47 -11.89 -1.74
N THR A 285 -20.50 -11.77 -0.82
CA THR A 285 -20.69 -12.10 0.61
C THR A 285 -20.93 -10.85 1.44
N GLU A 286 -20.04 -9.85 1.34
CA GLU A 286 -20.13 -8.60 2.13
C GLU A 286 -21.34 -7.75 1.74
N GLY A 287 -21.77 -7.85 0.48
CA GLY A 287 -22.94 -7.16 -0.06
C GLY A 287 -24.27 -7.60 0.55
N ILE A 288 -24.28 -8.73 1.28
CA ILE A 288 -25.51 -9.33 1.80
C ILE A 288 -26.08 -8.47 2.93
N GLY A 289 -27.37 -8.13 2.83
CA GLY A 289 -28.07 -7.38 3.87
C GLY A 289 -27.81 -5.86 3.86
N LEU A 290 -26.99 -5.37 2.93
CA LEU A 290 -26.80 -3.94 2.69
C LEU A 290 -28.02 -3.32 2.00
N GLY A 291 -28.24 -2.03 2.25
CA GLY A 291 -29.38 -1.26 1.75
C GLY A 291 -29.99 -0.33 2.80
N GLY A 292 -30.96 0.50 2.38
CA GLY A 292 -31.57 1.48 3.28
C GLY A 292 -30.57 2.57 3.69
N ALA A 293 -30.29 2.71 4.98
CA ALA A 293 -29.31 3.67 5.50
C ALA A 293 -27.85 3.17 5.42
N LEU A 294 -27.64 1.90 5.05
CA LEU A 294 -26.31 1.31 4.87
C LEU A 294 -25.95 1.39 3.39
N GLN A 295 -25.42 2.55 2.98
CA GLN A 295 -24.95 2.82 1.63
C GLN A 295 -23.58 3.50 1.70
N ASP A 296 -22.79 3.33 0.64
CA ASP A 296 -21.54 4.07 0.42
C ASP A 296 -21.92 5.53 0.13
N TYR A 297 -21.61 6.41 1.09
CA TYR A 297 -22.01 7.81 1.07
C TYR A 297 -20.90 8.71 0.55
N ASP A 298 -19.65 8.41 0.90
CA ASP A 298 -18.48 9.19 0.48
C ASP A 298 -17.93 8.79 -0.91
N GLY A 299 -18.41 7.68 -1.47
CA GLY A 299 -18.05 7.18 -2.80
C GLY A 299 -16.73 6.39 -2.83
N ASN A 300 -16.24 5.94 -1.67
CA ASN A 300 -14.97 5.21 -1.56
C ASN A 300 -15.09 3.71 -1.92
N GLN A 301 -16.28 3.24 -2.34
CA GLN A 301 -16.63 1.85 -2.70
C GLN A 301 -16.83 0.90 -1.52
N TYR A 302 -16.67 1.37 -0.29
CA TYR A 302 -16.89 0.64 0.93
C TYR A 302 -18.01 1.30 1.73
N ILE A 303 -18.62 0.51 2.61
CA ILE A 303 -19.51 1.03 3.66
C ILE A 303 -18.77 0.88 4.97
N SER A 304 -18.62 2.00 5.67
CA SER A 304 -17.94 2.15 6.94
C SER A 304 -18.80 2.95 7.93
N GLU A 305 -18.36 3.07 9.18
CA GLU A 305 -19.05 3.93 10.15
C GLU A 305 -19.01 5.42 9.76
N MET A 306 -18.03 5.85 8.94
CA MET A 306 -17.94 7.22 8.42
C MET A 306 -19.11 7.53 7.49
N ASP A 307 -19.49 6.59 6.62
CA ASP A 307 -20.67 6.76 5.74
C ASP A 307 -21.95 6.97 6.54
N LEU A 308 -22.07 6.26 7.66
CA LEU A 308 -23.23 6.39 8.57
C LEU A 308 -23.23 7.74 9.28
N PHE A 309 -22.05 8.26 9.63
CA PHE A 309 -21.90 9.59 10.18
C PHE A 309 -22.26 10.68 9.16
N LEU A 310 -21.66 10.63 7.97
CA LEU A 310 -21.90 11.61 6.90
C LEU A 310 -23.37 11.62 6.50
N SER A 311 -23.96 10.46 6.20
CA SER A 311 -25.37 10.34 5.82
C SER A 311 -26.35 10.82 6.91
N ARG A 312 -25.92 10.83 8.19
CA ARG A 312 -26.76 11.29 9.31
C ARG A 312 -26.70 12.79 9.49
N PHE A 313 -25.53 13.40 9.35
CA PHE A 313 -25.31 14.81 9.71
C PHE A 313 -25.36 15.76 8.51
N ASP A 314 -25.08 15.27 7.30
CA ASP A 314 -25.25 16.02 6.07
C ASP A 314 -26.73 16.34 5.86
N SER A 315 -27.09 17.59 6.16
CA SER A 315 -28.47 18.05 6.15
C SER A 315 -28.85 18.64 4.80
N ASN A 316 -27.86 18.95 3.98
CA ASN A 316 -28.02 19.71 2.75
C ASN A 316 -27.80 18.86 1.48
N GLY A 317 -27.23 17.65 1.65
CA GLY A 317 -27.03 16.63 0.62
C GLY A 317 -25.81 16.90 -0.27
N ASP A 318 -24.81 17.64 0.21
CA ASP A 318 -23.58 17.94 -0.52
C ASP A 318 -22.44 16.96 -0.26
N ILE A 319 -22.71 15.88 0.48
CA ILE A 319 -21.75 14.81 0.82
C ILE A 319 -20.63 15.34 1.73
N ALA A 320 -20.94 16.38 2.49
CA ALA A 320 -20.03 17.02 3.43
C ALA A 320 -20.74 17.29 4.75
N VAL A 321 -19.99 17.33 5.83
CA VAL A 321 -20.49 17.70 7.16
C VAL A 321 -19.65 18.84 7.70
N VAL A 322 -20.22 20.03 7.74
CA VAL A 322 -19.49 21.22 8.18
C VAL A 322 -19.53 21.30 9.71
N TYR A 323 -18.37 21.25 10.37
CA TYR A 323 -18.28 21.42 11.83
C TYR A 323 -17.76 22.80 12.24
N ASP A 324 -16.93 23.45 11.43
CA ASP A 324 -16.47 24.82 11.64
C ASP A 324 -16.65 25.68 10.36
N PRO A 325 -17.74 26.45 10.25
CA PRO A 325 -17.97 27.33 9.10
C PRO A 325 -16.95 28.46 8.93
N ALA A 326 -16.29 28.90 10.01
CA ALA A 326 -15.29 29.96 9.94
C ALA A 326 -13.99 29.41 9.33
N GLN A 327 -13.66 28.17 9.67
CA GLN A 327 -12.54 27.44 9.09
C GLN A 327 -12.81 27.05 7.63
N ALA A 328 -14.01 26.55 7.32
CA ALA A 328 -14.45 26.31 5.94
C ALA A 328 -14.34 27.57 5.07
N LEU A 329 -14.74 28.73 5.60
CA LEU A 329 -14.56 30.01 4.91
C LEU A 329 -13.08 30.34 4.67
N TYR A 330 -12.20 30.07 5.64
CA TYR A 330 -10.76 30.27 5.49
C TYR A 330 -10.13 29.32 4.47
N ALA A 331 -10.62 28.09 4.38
CA ALA A 331 -10.23 27.10 3.39
C ALA A 331 -10.77 27.38 1.98
N GLY A 332 -11.68 28.34 1.82
CA GLY A 332 -12.19 28.76 0.52
C GLY A 332 -13.61 28.27 0.19
N HIS A 333 -14.35 27.79 1.19
CA HIS A 333 -15.73 27.32 1.08
C HIS A 333 -16.72 28.31 1.71
N PRO A 334 -17.07 29.42 1.03
CA PRO A 334 -17.93 30.45 1.58
C PRO A 334 -19.40 30.02 1.63
N GLY A 335 -20.10 30.41 2.71
CA GLY A 335 -21.56 30.28 2.80
C GLY A 335 -22.05 28.93 3.33
N MET A 336 -21.14 28.07 3.79
CA MET A 336 -21.46 26.83 4.48
C MET A 336 -22.08 27.09 5.86
N SER A 337 -23.03 26.24 6.25
CA SER A 337 -23.71 26.30 7.55
C SER A 337 -23.26 25.13 8.41
N GLN A 338 -23.11 25.35 9.71
CA GLN A 338 -22.70 24.27 10.62
C GLN A 338 -23.78 23.19 10.70
N GLU A 339 -23.38 21.94 10.50
CA GLU A 339 -24.22 20.75 10.52
C GLU A 339 -23.90 19.85 11.73
N PHE A 340 -22.64 19.85 12.17
CA PHE A 340 -22.20 19.06 13.31
C PHE A 340 -21.65 19.93 14.44
N SER A 341 -22.12 19.65 15.66
CA SER A 341 -21.65 20.33 16.88
C SER A 341 -21.63 19.43 18.12
N GLY A 342 -21.86 18.12 17.95
CA GLY A 342 -22.01 17.17 19.05
C GLY A 342 -20.69 16.82 19.74
N ASP A 343 -19.64 16.59 18.97
CA ASP A 343 -18.30 16.26 19.48
C ASP A 343 -17.22 16.94 18.64
N MET A 344 -16.84 18.15 19.03
CA MET A 344 -15.84 18.92 18.29
C MET A 344 -14.44 18.32 18.36
N GLN A 345 -14.14 17.52 19.40
CA GLN A 345 -12.84 16.86 19.49
C GLN A 345 -12.71 15.76 18.45
N LEU A 346 -13.78 14.98 18.24
CA LEU A 346 -13.83 14.00 17.17
C LEU A 346 -13.73 14.66 15.79
N ALA A 347 -14.49 15.75 15.57
CA ALA A 347 -14.45 16.47 14.31
C ALA A 347 -13.04 16.98 13.97
N MET A 348 -12.39 17.65 14.92
CA MET A 348 -11.02 18.12 14.76
C MET A 348 -10.04 16.96 14.58
N LEU A 349 -10.23 15.85 15.29
CA LEU A 349 -9.36 14.67 15.17
C LEU A 349 -9.40 14.07 13.76
N ILE A 350 -10.58 14.05 13.13
CA ILE A 350 -10.76 13.56 11.76
C ILE A 350 -10.11 14.53 10.76
N ASP A 351 -10.45 15.81 10.83
CA ASP A 351 -10.01 16.85 9.89
C ASP A 351 -8.49 17.13 9.97
N ASN A 352 -7.90 17.00 11.16
CA ASN A 352 -6.47 17.18 11.35
C ASN A 352 -5.65 15.88 11.23
N ALA A 353 -6.29 14.73 10.98
CA ALA A 353 -5.55 13.49 10.75
C ALA A 353 -4.76 13.59 9.42
N ARG A 354 -3.62 12.89 9.36
CA ARG A 354 -2.78 12.79 8.15
C ARG A 354 -2.50 14.14 7.48
N SER A 355 -1.72 14.98 8.16
CA SER A 355 -1.50 16.37 7.73
C SER A 355 -0.76 16.53 6.39
N ASP A 356 -0.04 15.49 5.96
CA ASP A 356 0.63 15.44 4.66
C ASP A 356 -0.22 14.54 3.73
N ARG A 357 -1.23 15.14 3.09
CA ARG A 357 -2.21 14.44 2.24
C ARG A 357 -1.63 14.11 0.88
N ASN A 358 -0.64 14.88 0.40
CA ASN A 358 -0.01 14.67 -0.89
C ASN A 358 1.25 13.78 -0.83
N GLY A 359 1.77 13.51 0.37
CA GLY A 359 2.91 12.64 0.63
C GLY A 359 4.27 13.25 0.25
N ASP A 360 4.39 14.57 0.20
CA ASP A 360 5.62 15.28 -0.19
C ASP A 360 6.53 15.63 1.01
N GLY A 361 6.10 15.32 2.22
CA GLY A 361 6.80 15.60 3.48
C GLY A 361 6.59 17.01 4.03
N VAL A 362 5.72 17.82 3.41
CA VAL A 362 5.48 19.22 3.77
C VAL A 362 3.99 19.51 3.86
N THR A 363 3.50 19.74 5.07
CA THR A 363 2.12 20.22 5.28
C THR A 363 1.96 21.68 4.85
N ASP A 364 1.22 21.93 3.76
CA ASP A 364 0.96 23.25 3.21
C ASP A 364 -0.49 23.48 2.71
N SER A 365 -0.69 24.47 1.83
CA SER A 365 -2.01 24.81 1.29
C SER A 365 -2.58 23.76 0.33
N LEU A 366 -1.74 22.94 -0.30
CA LEU A 366 -2.15 21.84 -1.16
C LEU A 366 -2.82 20.76 -0.32
N ASP A 367 -2.30 20.44 0.87
CA ASP A 367 -2.94 19.50 1.78
C ASP A 367 -4.32 19.99 2.21
N ARG A 368 -4.46 21.30 2.45
CA ARG A 368 -5.77 21.88 2.75
C ARG A 368 -6.76 21.75 1.60
N GLU A 369 -6.32 21.89 0.35
CA GLU A 369 -7.18 21.64 -0.82
C GLU A 369 -7.64 20.17 -0.91
N LEU A 370 -6.82 19.27 -0.36
CA LEU A 370 -7.07 17.85 -0.21
C LEU A 370 -7.81 17.48 1.10
N GLY A 371 -8.43 18.44 1.79
CA GLY A 371 -9.28 18.17 2.97
C GLY A 371 -8.49 18.01 4.29
N TRP A 372 -7.37 18.71 4.43
CA TRP A 372 -6.68 18.84 5.73
C TRP A 372 -6.98 20.18 6.40
N ASP A 373 -7.46 20.13 7.64
CA ASP A 373 -7.74 21.31 8.48
C ASP A 373 -8.60 22.34 7.74
N ASP A 374 -9.67 21.88 7.07
CA ASP A 374 -10.54 22.70 6.25
C ASP A 374 -11.91 23.02 6.90
N GLY A 375 -12.21 22.44 8.07
CA GLY A 375 -13.44 22.69 8.82
C GLY A 375 -14.66 21.89 8.33
N ILE A 376 -14.43 20.96 7.39
CA ILE A 376 -15.41 20.10 6.74
C ILE A 376 -15.01 18.65 7.03
N ILE A 377 -15.99 17.78 7.20
CA ILE A 377 -15.75 16.34 7.24
C ILE A 377 -16.38 15.74 5.98
N ASP A 378 -15.57 15.18 5.09
CA ASP A 378 -15.99 14.53 3.84
C ASP A 378 -15.12 13.32 3.48
N GLY A 379 -15.27 12.79 2.27
CA GLY A 379 -14.50 11.63 1.81
C GLY A 379 -12.99 11.86 1.67
N LYS A 380 -12.53 13.12 1.63
CA LYS A 380 -11.12 13.48 1.55
C LYS A 380 -10.40 13.34 2.89
N ASP A 381 -11.15 13.28 3.99
CA ASP A 381 -10.56 13.07 5.31
C ASP A 381 -9.93 11.69 5.48
N HIS A 382 -10.27 10.74 4.61
CA HIS A 382 -9.75 9.37 4.61
C HIS A 382 -9.78 8.74 6.00
N TYR A 383 -10.89 8.93 6.71
CA TYR A 383 -11.01 8.43 8.07
C TYR A 383 -10.91 6.91 8.11
N ALA A 384 -9.96 6.45 8.90
CA ALA A 384 -9.85 5.10 9.38
C ALA A 384 -9.54 5.19 10.87
N LYS A 385 -10.12 4.31 11.68
CA LYS A 385 -9.74 4.25 13.08
C LYS A 385 -8.29 3.76 13.23
N ILE A 386 -7.92 2.80 12.38
CA ILE A 386 -6.54 2.35 12.20
C ILE A 386 -6.21 2.46 10.71
N ASP A 387 -5.20 3.27 10.43
CA ASP A 387 -4.54 3.33 9.13
C ASP A 387 -3.28 2.46 9.16
N GLY A 388 -3.45 1.18 8.88
CA GLY A 388 -2.45 0.14 9.01
C GLY A 388 -3.09 -1.22 9.26
N SER A 389 -2.26 -2.26 9.37
CA SER A 389 -2.73 -3.59 9.73
C SER A 389 -2.72 -3.81 11.25
N ILE A 390 -3.58 -4.70 11.73
CA ILE A 390 -3.54 -5.21 13.10
C ILE A 390 -2.98 -6.63 13.11
N GLY A 391 -1.98 -6.87 13.97
CA GLY A 391 -1.26 -8.13 14.09
C GLY A 391 -1.40 -8.74 15.48
N PHE A 392 -1.69 -10.04 15.53
CA PHE A 392 -1.85 -10.81 16.76
C PHE A 392 -0.92 -12.01 16.77
N ALA A 393 -0.21 -12.22 17.89
CA ALA A 393 0.52 -13.46 18.13
C ALA A 393 -0.43 -14.65 18.39
N VAL A 394 -1.64 -14.36 18.87
CA VAL A 394 -2.68 -15.36 19.17
C VAL A 394 -3.42 -15.77 17.90
N SER A 395 -3.85 -17.04 17.82
CA SER A 395 -4.69 -17.51 16.72
C SER A 395 -6.16 -17.13 16.92
N ILE A 396 -6.92 -16.97 15.83
CA ILE A 396 -8.37 -16.71 15.90
C ILE A 396 -9.07 -17.78 16.75
N ALA A 397 -8.71 -19.05 16.53
CA ALA A 397 -9.33 -20.17 17.24
C ALA A 397 -9.13 -20.09 18.76
N ASP A 398 -7.95 -19.70 19.23
CA ASP A 398 -7.67 -19.57 20.67
C ASP A 398 -8.39 -18.36 21.27
N TRP A 399 -8.41 -17.23 20.55
CA TRP A 399 -9.16 -16.04 20.98
C TRP A 399 -10.65 -16.39 21.14
N GLU A 400 -11.29 -16.88 20.08
CA GLU A 400 -12.73 -17.12 20.07
C GLU A 400 -13.14 -18.24 21.04
N ALA A 401 -12.29 -19.24 21.24
CA ALA A 401 -12.51 -20.27 22.26
C ALA A 401 -12.46 -19.69 23.68
N ALA A 402 -11.59 -18.71 23.93
CA ALA A 402 -11.45 -18.10 25.25
C ALA A 402 -12.56 -17.09 25.56
N THR A 403 -13.01 -16.31 24.57
CA THR A 403 -14.04 -15.27 24.75
C THR A 403 -15.47 -15.79 24.57
N GLY A 404 -15.64 -16.84 23.77
CA GLY A 404 -16.96 -17.33 23.37
C GLY A 404 -17.70 -16.40 22.42
N GLN A 405 -16.99 -15.48 21.76
CA GLN A 405 -17.49 -14.56 20.73
C GLN A 405 -16.47 -14.49 19.59
N GLN A 406 -16.89 -14.07 18.40
CA GLN A 406 -15.96 -13.79 17.31
C GLN A 406 -15.10 -12.57 17.63
N TRP A 407 -13.85 -12.57 17.18
CA TRP A 407 -12.88 -11.52 17.51
C TRP A 407 -13.34 -10.12 17.03
N GLN A 408 -14.05 -10.02 15.90
CA GLN A 408 -14.62 -8.76 15.37
C GLN A 408 -15.65 -8.13 16.33
N ALA A 409 -16.24 -8.88 17.25
CA ALA A 409 -17.13 -8.31 18.26
C ALA A 409 -16.39 -7.39 19.25
N ASP A 410 -15.08 -7.61 19.44
CA ASP A 410 -14.20 -6.82 20.30
C ASP A 410 -13.52 -5.66 19.55
N VAL A 411 -13.53 -5.70 18.21
CA VAL A 411 -12.79 -4.79 17.34
C VAL A 411 -13.75 -4.00 16.45
N ALA A 412 -14.20 -2.83 16.93
CA ALA A 412 -15.14 -1.97 16.21
C ALA A 412 -14.47 -0.71 15.63
N GLY A 413 -14.86 -0.32 14.41
CA GLY A 413 -14.27 0.78 13.64
C GLY A 413 -13.47 0.27 12.43
N SER A 414 -13.33 1.11 11.41
CA SER A 414 -12.67 0.74 10.15
C SER A 414 -11.16 0.59 10.30
N ILE A 415 -10.62 -0.41 9.60
CA ILE A 415 -9.19 -0.69 9.47
C ILE A 415 -8.83 -0.57 7.99
N VAL A 416 -7.84 0.25 7.68
CA VAL A 416 -7.39 0.46 6.30
C VAL A 416 -5.92 0.10 6.23
N SER A 417 -5.61 -1.05 5.66
CA SER A 417 -4.22 -1.49 5.46
C SER A 417 -3.61 -0.91 4.19
N ASP A 418 -2.27 -0.91 4.17
CA ASP A 418 -1.51 -0.62 2.97
C ASP A 418 -1.77 -1.66 1.87
N PHE A 419 -1.54 -1.24 0.63
CA PHE A 419 -1.70 -2.11 -0.53
C PHE A 419 -0.88 -3.40 -0.40
N GLY A 420 -1.54 -4.55 -0.56
CA GLY A 420 -0.92 -5.87 -0.45
C GLY A 420 -0.82 -6.44 0.97
N SER A 421 -1.19 -5.67 1.99
CA SER A 421 -1.22 -6.14 3.39
C SER A 421 -2.64 -6.51 3.81
N SER A 422 -2.78 -7.63 4.53
CA SER A 422 -4.06 -7.99 5.18
C SER A 422 -4.35 -7.06 6.35
N SER A 423 -5.61 -6.63 6.48
CA SER A 423 -6.07 -5.74 7.56
C SER A 423 -5.91 -6.36 8.94
N ALA A 424 -6.22 -7.65 9.08
CA ALA A 424 -6.02 -8.40 10.32
C ALA A 424 -5.16 -9.64 10.09
N GLN A 425 -4.13 -9.82 10.91
CA GLN A 425 -3.17 -10.93 10.84
C GLN A 425 -3.11 -11.63 12.20
N PHE A 426 -3.13 -12.97 12.19
CA PHE A 426 -3.18 -13.79 13.40
C PHE A 426 -2.08 -14.85 13.37
N ALA A 427 -1.75 -15.38 14.56
CA ALA A 427 -0.67 -16.35 14.74
C ALA A 427 0.67 -15.87 14.17
N LEU A 428 0.95 -14.57 14.32
CA LEU A 428 2.20 -13.99 13.85
C LEU A 428 3.41 -14.54 14.62
N PRO A 429 4.51 -14.86 13.92
CA PRO A 429 5.72 -15.36 14.54
C PRO A 429 6.48 -14.27 15.32
N ASP A 430 7.39 -14.71 16.21
CA ASP A 430 8.11 -13.84 17.14
C ASP A 430 9.06 -12.84 16.47
N ASP A 431 9.54 -13.15 15.27
CA ASP A 431 10.37 -12.27 14.45
C ASP A 431 9.59 -11.07 13.91
N LYS A 432 8.28 -11.24 13.63
CA LYS A 432 7.37 -10.17 13.23
C LYS A 432 6.88 -9.33 14.41
N LEU A 433 6.69 -9.94 15.57
CA LEU A 433 6.32 -9.25 16.81
C LEU A 433 7.49 -9.27 17.80
N ALA A 434 8.61 -8.64 17.44
CA ALA A 434 9.83 -8.71 18.23
C ALA A 434 9.62 -8.25 19.70
N GLU A 435 10.01 -9.10 20.65
CA GLU A 435 9.96 -8.76 22.08
C GLU A 435 11.11 -7.81 22.44
N LEU A 436 10.79 -6.56 22.76
CA LEU A 436 11.76 -5.60 23.30
C LEU A 436 12.08 -5.92 24.78
N SER A 437 13.05 -6.79 25.00
CA SER A 437 13.51 -7.16 26.34
C SER A 437 14.67 -6.27 26.83
N THR A 438 14.82 -6.11 28.14
CA THR A 438 15.94 -5.36 28.73
C THR A 438 17.31 -5.94 28.38
N SER A 439 17.39 -7.24 28.10
CA SER A 439 18.61 -7.90 27.63
C SER A 439 19.13 -7.34 26.30
N MET A 440 18.23 -6.91 25.41
CA MET A 440 18.63 -6.31 24.12
C MET A 440 19.38 -5.00 24.29
N PHE A 441 19.14 -4.29 25.40
CA PHE A 441 19.78 -3.03 25.73
C PHE A 441 21.00 -3.19 26.65
N ALA A 442 21.40 -4.41 27.04
CA ALA A 442 22.53 -4.61 27.94
C ALA A 442 23.87 -4.08 27.37
N ASN A 443 24.07 -4.24 26.06
CA ASN A 443 25.23 -3.69 25.36
C ASN A 443 25.13 -2.16 25.23
N ALA A 444 23.91 -1.64 25.00
CA ALA A 444 23.67 -0.20 24.97
C ALA A 444 23.93 0.44 26.34
N GLN A 445 23.52 -0.20 27.44
CA GLN A 445 23.81 0.25 28.81
C GLN A 445 25.32 0.35 29.05
N THR A 446 26.07 -0.69 28.67
CA THR A 446 27.54 -0.70 28.82
C THR A 446 28.18 0.42 27.99
N TRP A 447 27.68 0.65 26.78
CA TRP A 447 28.12 1.75 25.92
C TRP A 447 27.80 3.12 26.53
N PHE A 448 26.58 3.33 27.04
CA PHE A 448 26.17 4.57 27.72
C PHE A 448 27.00 4.81 28.99
N GLU A 449 27.27 3.77 29.78
CA GLU A 449 28.13 3.85 30.95
C GLU A 449 29.55 4.26 30.55
N SER A 450 30.12 3.61 29.53
CA SER A 450 31.44 3.94 28.99
C SER A 450 31.52 5.38 28.49
N GLU A 451 30.60 5.81 27.62
CA GLU A 451 30.58 7.17 27.05
C GLU A 451 30.34 8.25 28.13
N SER A 452 29.49 7.95 29.12
CA SER A 452 29.28 8.86 30.27
C SER A 452 30.55 9.01 31.12
N MET A 453 31.36 7.95 31.22
CA MET A 453 32.62 7.94 31.98
C MET A 453 33.79 8.53 31.20
N THR A 454 33.82 8.42 29.88
CA THR A 454 34.88 9.00 29.02
C THR A 454 34.67 10.49 28.76
N GLY A 455 33.50 11.05 29.10
CA GLY A 455 33.22 12.48 29.01
C GLY A 455 33.05 12.99 27.58
N THR A 456 32.88 12.08 26.61
CA THR A 456 32.49 12.43 25.25
C THR A 456 31.04 12.89 25.27
N ALA A 457 30.78 14.12 24.80
CA ALA A 457 29.45 14.71 24.91
C ALA A 457 28.41 13.90 24.11
N PHE A 458 27.36 13.43 24.80
CA PHE A 458 26.20 12.83 24.15
C PHE A 458 25.35 13.93 23.49
N GLY A 459 25.11 13.82 22.18
CA GLY A 459 24.30 14.78 21.40
C GLY A 459 25.11 15.82 20.62
N ASN A 460 24.42 16.75 19.97
CA ASN A 460 25.04 17.77 19.12
C ASN A 460 25.94 18.70 19.97
N PRO A 461 27.26 18.77 19.70
CA PRO A 461 28.19 19.65 20.40
C PRO A 461 27.80 21.13 20.35
N ALA A 462 27.00 21.53 19.35
CA ALA A 462 26.53 22.90 19.16
C ALA A 462 25.26 23.25 19.96
N SER A 463 24.42 22.28 20.34
CA SER A 463 23.15 22.55 21.04
C SER A 463 23.24 22.44 22.57
N GLY A 464 24.37 21.94 23.10
CA GLY A 464 24.75 22.12 24.51
C GLY A 464 23.87 21.40 25.55
N GLN A 465 23.05 20.43 25.14
CA GLN A 465 22.09 19.76 26.02
C GLN A 465 22.75 19.11 27.25
N VAL A 466 23.93 18.50 27.08
CA VAL A 466 24.71 17.90 28.18
C VAL A 466 25.48 18.95 28.99
N GLY A 467 26.01 19.98 28.34
CA GLY A 467 26.71 21.08 29.02
C GLY A 467 25.81 21.84 29.99
N SER A 468 24.56 22.08 29.60
CA SER A 468 23.54 22.69 30.48
C SER A 468 23.13 21.79 31.64
N ASN A 469 23.01 20.47 31.43
CA ASN A 469 22.62 19.52 32.48
C ASN A 469 23.72 19.30 33.53
N ILE A 470 24.99 19.24 33.12
CA ILE A 470 26.13 19.18 34.04
C ILE A 470 26.28 20.50 34.82
N ALA A 471 26.11 21.65 34.16
CA ALA A 471 26.14 22.96 34.82
C ALA A 471 24.98 23.16 35.82
N SER A 472 23.86 22.46 35.63
CA SER A 472 22.67 22.52 36.49
C SER A 472 22.72 21.58 37.70
N GLY A 473 23.84 20.90 37.96
CA GLY A 473 24.09 20.21 39.23
C GLY A 473 23.52 18.79 39.36
N GLY A 474 23.29 18.09 38.24
CA GLY A 474 22.95 16.66 38.26
C GLY A 474 24.14 15.84 38.76
N THR A 475 24.19 15.54 40.05
CA THR A 475 25.19 14.63 40.62
C THR A 475 24.73 13.19 40.44
N TYR A 476 25.43 12.44 39.58
CA TYR A 476 25.29 10.99 39.52
C TYR A 476 25.99 10.37 40.72
N THR A 477 25.24 9.64 41.55
CA THR A 477 25.81 8.79 42.61
C THR A 477 25.57 7.35 42.20
N PRO A 478 26.61 6.56 41.89
CA PRO A 478 26.42 5.15 41.57
C PRO A 478 25.88 4.41 42.80
N ARG A 479 24.97 3.47 42.56
CA ARG A 479 24.38 2.66 43.63
C ARG A 479 25.42 1.62 44.09
N SER A 480 25.70 1.59 45.39
CA SER A 480 26.55 0.59 46.04
C SER A 480 25.94 -0.81 46.01
#